data_AF-A0AAW2R618-F1
#
_entry.id   AF-A0AAW2R618-F1
#
_cell.length_a   1.000
_cell.length_b   1.000
_cell.length_c   1.000
_cell.angle_alpha   90.00
_cell.angle_beta   90.00
_cell.angle_gamma   90.00
#
_symmetry.space_group_name_H-M   'P 1'
#
loop_
_entity.id
_entity.type
_entity.pdbx_description
1 polymer ?
#
loop_
_entity_poly.entity_id
_entity_poly.type
_entity_poly.pdbx_seq_one_letter_code
_entity_poly.pdbx_strand_id
1 'polypeptide(L)'
;MVQGSWVEELHDMLWAYRTTPRTAGETPFCLVYGLEAVVPTEIGEETTRVTQYNPKENEQARKFDLVTIEEIHDRAYAKILHYKGLMMKKLQQ
;
A
#
# COMPACT_ATOMS: atom_id res chain seq x y z
N MET A 1 32.47 -11.57 4.31
CA MET A 1 31.14 -12.21 4.18
C MET A 1 30.15 -11.08 4.21
N VAL A 2 29.49 -10.78 3.09
CA VAL A 2 28.57 -9.63 3.00
C VAL A 2 27.30 -9.99 3.78
N GLN A 3 26.98 -9.15 4.75
CA GLN A 3 25.84 -9.33 5.65
C GLN A 3 24.58 -8.78 4.95
N GLY A 4 23.78 -9.67 4.35
CA GLY A 4 22.34 -9.50 4.16
C GLY A 4 21.86 -8.44 3.15
N SER A 5 22.06 -8.63 1.85
CA SER A 5 21.25 -7.92 0.83
C SER A 5 20.00 -8.71 0.41
N TRP A 6 19.37 -9.40 1.37
CA TRP A 6 18.14 -10.18 1.10
C TRP A 6 17.03 -9.33 0.45
N VAL A 7 17.02 -8.02 0.69
CA VAL A 7 16.11 -7.06 0.05
C VAL A 7 16.37 -6.94 -1.46
N GLU A 8 17.62 -7.00 -1.89
CA GLU A 8 18.00 -6.95 -3.31
C GLU A 8 17.63 -8.27 -4.01
N GLU A 9 17.81 -9.41 -3.34
CA GLU A 9 17.51 -10.75 -3.90
C GLU A 9 16.03 -11.16 -3.78
N LEU A 10 15.23 -10.45 -2.97
CA LEU A 10 13.86 -10.81 -2.65
C LEU A 10 12.99 -10.93 -3.91
N HIS A 11 13.17 -10.02 -4.87
CA HIS A 11 12.38 -10.01 -6.09
C HIS A 11 12.62 -11.29 -6.92
N ASP A 12 13.90 -11.61 -7.14
CA ASP A 12 14.31 -12.78 -7.93
C ASP A 12 13.89 -14.09 -7.26
N MET A 13 14.02 -14.18 -5.93
CA MET A 13 13.61 -15.36 -5.17
C MET A 13 12.10 -15.59 -5.26
N LEU A 14 11.29 -14.54 -5.11
CA LEU A 14 9.83 -14.63 -5.24
C LEU A 14 9.42 -14.99 -6.67
N TRP A 15 10.12 -14.44 -7.67
CA TRP A 15 9.89 -14.76 -9.07
C TRP A 15 10.12 -16.25 -9.35
N ALA A 16 11.29 -16.77 -8.95
CA ALA A 16 11.64 -18.18 -9.12
C ALA A 16 10.64 -19.10 -8.40
N TYR A 17 10.23 -18.74 -7.18
CA TYR A 17 9.25 -19.52 -6.43
C TYR A 17 7.90 -19.61 -7.15
N ARG A 18 7.41 -18.49 -7.71
CA ARG A 18 6.11 -18.42 -8.39
C ARG A 18 6.07 -19.13 -9.75
N THR A 19 7.20 -19.18 -10.45
CA THR A 19 7.29 -19.63 -11.86
C THR A 19 7.96 -21.00 -12.05
N THR A 20 8.48 -21.61 -10.98
CA THR A 20 9.06 -22.97 -11.08
C THR A 20 8.00 -24.03 -10.77
N PRO A 21 7.76 -25.00 -11.66
CA PRO A 21 6.86 -26.12 -11.39
C PRO A 21 7.24 -26.87 -10.12
N ARG A 22 6.24 -27.24 -9.31
CA ARG A 22 6.44 -27.99 -8.07
C ARG A 22 6.06 -29.45 -8.25
N THR A 23 5.97 -30.20 -7.15
CA THR A 23 5.54 -31.61 -7.14
C THR A 23 4.18 -31.85 -7.79
N ALA A 24 3.32 -30.81 -7.86
CA ALA A 24 2.02 -30.86 -8.52
C ALA A 24 2.09 -30.77 -10.06
N GLY A 25 3.28 -30.61 -10.66
CA GLY A 25 3.47 -30.49 -12.11
C GLY A 25 3.21 -29.09 -12.69
N GLU A 26 2.42 -28.27 -12.00
CA GLU A 26 2.13 -26.87 -12.35
C GLU A 26 2.90 -25.89 -11.46
N THR A 27 2.99 -24.62 -11.90
CA THR A 27 3.60 -23.54 -11.11
C THR A 27 2.64 -23.06 -10.02
N PRO A 28 3.15 -22.56 -8.87
CA PRO A 28 2.29 -21.98 -7.83
C PRO A 28 1.42 -20.82 -8.33
N PHE A 29 1.89 -20.04 -9.31
CA PHE A 29 1.11 -18.95 -9.89
C PHE A 29 -0.08 -19.48 -10.72
N CYS A 30 0.15 -20.47 -11.58
CA CYS A 30 -0.90 -21.17 -12.33
C CYS A 30 -2.00 -21.70 -11.42
N LEU A 31 -1.63 -22.33 -10.30
CA LEU A 31 -2.59 -22.93 -9.39
C LEU A 31 -3.51 -21.91 -8.69
N VAL A 32 -3.05 -20.66 -8.52
CA VAL A 32 -3.83 -19.60 -7.85
C VAL A 32 -4.65 -18.79 -8.85
N TYR A 33 -4.07 -18.45 -10.00
CA TYR A 33 -4.66 -17.51 -10.96
C TYR A 33 -5.19 -18.17 -12.24
N GLY A 34 -4.94 -19.48 -12.43
CA GLY A 34 -5.45 -20.27 -13.56
C GLY A 34 -4.63 -20.16 -14.85
N LEU A 35 -3.54 -19.37 -14.88
CA LEU A 35 -2.64 -19.22 -16.02
C LEU A 35 -1.20 -18.95 -15.55
N GLU A 36 -0.22 -19.21 -16.40
CA GLU A 36 1.20 -19.02 -16.08
C GLU A 36 1.57 -17.54 -15.92
N ALA A 37 2.58 -17.24 -15.09
CA ALA A 37 3.01 -15.86 -14.93
C ALA A 37 3.64 -15.33 -16.23
N VAL A 38 3.14 -14.20 -16.73
CA VAL A 38 3.79 -13.45 -17.81
C VAL A 38 4.77 -12.47 -17.19
N VAL A 39 6.00 -12.43 -17.72
CA VAL A 39 7.03 -11.47 -17.31
C VAL A 39 6.49 -10.04 -17.48
N PRO A 40 6.31 -9.28 -16.38
CA PRO A 40 5.94 -7.88 -16.47
C PRO A 40 7.05 -7.09 -17.17
N THR A 41 6.67 -6.07 -17.96
CA THR A 41 7.66 -5.21 -18.66
C THR A 41 8.53 -4.45 -17.65
N GLU A 42 7.99 -4.23 -16.46
CA GLU A 42 8.64 -3.60 -15.31
C GLU A 42 9.91 -4.32 -14.81
N ILE A 43 10.12 -5.58 -15.21
CA ILE A 43 11.35 -6.33 -14.91
C ILE A 43 12.52 -5.84 -15.78
N GLY A 44 12.26 -5.40 -17.01
CA GLY A 44 13.29 -4.89 -17.92
C GLY A 44 13.44 -3.37 -17.89
N GLU A 45 12.38 -2.66 -17.52
CA GLU A 45 12.31 -1.20 -17.52
C GLU A 45 11.74 -0.71 -16.19
N GLU A 46 12.42 0.22 -15.52
CA GLU A 46 11.86 0.81 -14.30
C GLU A 46 10.56 1.56 -14.61
N THR A 47 9.52 1.33 -13.80
CA THR A 47 8.27 2.10 -13.93
C THR A 47 8.51 3.59 -13.74
N THR A 48 7.69 4.43 -14.36
CA THR A 48 7.69 5.89 -14.14
C THR A 48 7.63 6.26 -12.66
N ARG A 49 6.87 5.50 -11.86
CA ARG A 49 6.76 5.67 -10.41
C ARG A 49 8.11 5.55 -9.70
N VAL A 50 8.96 4.62 -10.16
CA VAL A 50 10.31 4.40 -9.61
C VAL A 50 11.28 5.45 -10.15
N THR A 51 11.31 5.64 -11.47
CA THR A 51 12.26 6.58 -12.11
C THR A 51 12.06 8.02 -11.70
N GLN A 52 10.82 8.42 -11.43
CA GLN A 52 10.46 9.79 -11.02
C GLN A 52 10.26 9.91 -9.50
N TYR A 53 10.65 8.90 -8.72
CA TYR A 53 10.48 8.96 -7.28
C TYR A 53 11.29 10.10 -6.67
N ASN A 54 10.60 11.09 -6.11
CA ASN A 54 11.21 12.17 -5.35
C ASN A 54 10.85 12.02 -3.85
N PRO A 55 11.81 11.70 -2.98
CA PRO A 55 11.53 11.48 -1.56
C PRO A 55 11.02 12.73 -0.85
N LYS A 56 11.46 13.93 -1.26
CA LYS A 56 11.03 15.19 -0.64
C LYS A 56 9.59 15.52 -0.99
N GLU A 57 9.22 15.37 -2.26
CA GLU A 57 7.84 15.59 -2.71
C GLU A 57 6.90 14.56 -2.09
N ASN A 58 7.31 13.29 -2.02
CA ASN A 58 6.54 12.24 -1.36
C ASN A 58 6.32 12.52 0.14
N GLU A 59 7.35 13.03 0.83
CA GLU A 59 7.23 13.43 2.23
C GLU A 59 6.29 14.64 2.40
N GLN A 60 6.38 15.64 1.52
CA GLN A 60 5.51 16.81 1.55
C GLN A 60 4.06 16.45 1.27
N ALA A 61 3.79 15.64 0.24
CA ALA A 61 2.46 15.14 -0.08
C ALA A 61 1.89 14.35 1.11
N ARG A 62 2.68 13.48 1.72
CA ARG A 62 2.27 12.72 2.91
C ARG A 62 1.91 13.62 4.08
N LYS A 63 2.69 14.68 4.35
CA LYS A 63 2.37 15.65 5.40
C LYS A 63 1.07 16.39 5.10
N PHE A 64 0.87 16.80 3.85
CA PHE A 64 -0.36 17.47 3.42
C PHE A 64 -1.60 16.56 3.59
N ASP A 65 -1.48 15.29 3.20
CA ASP A 65 -2.55 14.30 3.36
C ASP A 65 -2.91 14.13 4.85
N LEU A 66 -1.92 14.02 5.72
CA LEU A 66 -2.13 13.89 7.17
C LEU A 66 -2.86 15.11 7.75
N VAL A 67 -2.41 16.33 7.41
CA VAL A 67 -3.07 17.57 7.87
C VAL A 67 -4.51 17.64 7.38
N THR A 68 -4.76 17.26 6.13
CA THR A 68 -6.12 17.26 5.57
C THR A 68 -7.03 16.28 6.31
N ILE A 69 -6.52 15.09 6.65
CA ILE A 69 -7.25 14.08 7.43
C ILE A 69 -7.57 14.59 8.83
N GLU A 70 -6.61 15.22 9.51
CA GLU A 70 -6.81 15.83 10.84
C GLU A 70 -7.91 16.92 10.79
N GLU A 71 -7.89 17.82 9.80
CA GLU A 71 -8.91 18.85 9.66
C GLU A 71 -10.32 18.25 9.46
N ILE A 72 -10.43 17.18 8.66
CA ILE A 72 -11.70 16.47 8.45
C ILE A 72 -12.19 15.85 9.76
N HIS A 73 -11.28 15.26 10.54
CA HIS A 73 -11.57 14.63 11.82
C HIS A 73 -12.06 15.63 12.85
N ASP A 74 -11.39 16.76 12.98
CA ASP A 74 -11.79 17.85 13.88
C ASP A 74 -13.16 18.41 13.54
N ARG A 75 -13.44 18.60 12.23
CA ARG A 75 -14.75 19.01 11.75
C ARG A 75 -15.85 18.01 12.10
N ALA A 76 -15.57 16.72 11.94
CA ALA A 76 -16.50 15.66 12.29
C ALA A 76 -16.77 15.66 13.81
N TYR A 77 -15.73 15.79 14.63
CA TYR A 77 -15.86 15.88 16.08
C TYR A 77 -16.66 17.10 16.54
N ALA A 78 -16.40 18.27 15.95
CA ALA A 78 -17.14 19.48 16.25
C ALA A 78 -18.65 19.29 16.00
N LYS A 79 -19.03 18.63 14.91
CA LYS A 79 -20.44 18.28 14.62
C LYS A 79 -21.02 17.34 15.68
N ILE A 80 -20.28 16.30 16.08
CA ILE A 80 -20.74 15.35 17.11
C ILE A 80 -20.97 16.06 18.44
N LEU A 81 -20.03 16.90 18.88
CA LEU A 81 -20.16 17.67 20.12
C LEU A 81 -21.35 18.65 20.06
N HIS A 82 -21.54 19.30 18.92
CA HIS A 82 -22.69 20.17 18.70
C HIS A 82 -24.02 19.42 18.88
N TYR A 83 -24.20 18.28 18.20
CA TYR A 83 -25.42 17.49 18.32
C TYR A 83 -25.64 16.93 19.73
N LYS A 84 -24.57 16.46 20.41
CA LYS A 84 -24.64 16.05 21.81
C LYS A 84 -25.13 17.18 22.71
N GLY A 85 -24.61 18.39 22.54
CA GLY A 85 -25.04 19.57 23.30
C GLY A 85 -26.51 19.92 23.07
N LEU A 86 -26.98 19.85 21.82
CA LEU A 86 -28.40 20.07 21.49
C LEU A 86 -29.31 19.02 22.13
N MET A 87 -28.92 17.74 22.10
CA MET A 87 -29.67 16.67 22.74
C MET A 87 -29.73 16.85 24.27
N MET A 88 -28.62 17.20 24.92
CA MET A 88 -28.60 17.43 26.37
C MET A 88 -29.50 18.60 26.79
N LYS A 89 -29.49 19.71 26.04
CA LYS A 89 -30.39 20.84 26.30
C LYS A 89 -31.86 20.47 26.14
N LYS A 90 -32.21 19.62 25.17
CA LYS A 90 -33.58 19.13 24.97
C LYS A 90 -34.04 18.19 26.09
N LEU A 91 -33.14 17.44 26.73
CA LEU A 91 -33.48 16.56 27.86
C LEU A 91 -33.68 17.32 29.18
N GLN A 92 -33.29 18.58 29.25
CA GLN A 92 -33.41 19.45 30.43
C GLN A 92 -34.62 20.40 30.38
N GLN A 93 -35.42 20.33 29.31
CA GLN A 93 -36.71 21.02 29.15
C GLN A 93 -37.85 20.04 29.32
#